data_AF-A0AA86N646-F1
#
_entry.id   AF-A0AA86N646-F1
#
_cell.length_a   1.000
_cell.length_b   1.000
_cell.length_c   1.000
_cell.angle_alpha   90.00
_cell.angle_beta   90.00
_cell.angle_gamma   90.00
#
_symmetry.space_group_name_H-M   'P 1'
#
loop_
_entity.id
_entity.type
_entity.pdbx_description
1 polymer ?
#
loop_
_entity_poly.entity_id
_entity_poly.type
_entity_poly.pdbx_seq_one_letter_code
_entity_poly.pdbx_strand_id
1 'polypeptide(L)'
;MATQRNMLIENEPNIQKFGFVDTQKPEELYISGCSNIIFKNGAHVPTKIIVTRCNMQQITDIQELTQITNLNLRFNQIWDIGELAELVNLTHLNLENNEIYRINALESLKKLQVLNLKNYQNSENIHQWKYYRKLIFRIERRQ
;
A
#
# COMPACT_ATOMS: atom_id res chain seq x y z
N MET A 1 24.64 -17.98 4.45
CA MET A 1 23.67 -17.80 3.35
C MET A 1 23.27 -16.34 3.33
N ALA A 2 23.47 -15.63 2.22
CA ALA A 2 23.20 -14.21 2.17
C ALA A 2 21.68 -13.98 2.17
N THR A 3 21.14 -13.43 3.27
CA THR A 3 19.76 -12.96 3.35
C THR A 3 19.61 -11.85 2.32
N GLN A 4 18.89 -12.11 1.23
CA GLN A 4 18.65 -11.09 0.22
C GLN A 4 17.68 -10.08 0.82
N ARG A 5 18.19 -8.90 1.20
CA ARG A 5 17.43 -7.86 1.90
C ARG A 5 16.14 -7.45 1.18
N ASN A 6 16.21 -7.47 -0.16
CA ASN A 6 15.15 -7.05 -1.05
C ASN A 6 14.80 -8.18 -2.02
N MET A 7 13.51 -8.31 -2.34
CA MET A 7 12.99 -9.17 -3.38
C MET A 7 12.32 -8.33 -4.46
N LEU A 8 12.67 -8.56 -5.73
CA LEU A 8 12.14 -7.86 -6.88
C LEU A 8 11.41 -8.83 -7.82
N ILE A 9 10.20 -8.47 -8.21
CA ILE A 9 9.35 -9.23 -9.11
C ILE A 9 8.79 -8.28 -10.17
N GLU A 10 9.09 -8.51 -11.44
CA GLU A 10 8.72 -7.61 -12.53
C GLU A 10 8.12 -8.37 -13.70
N ASN A 11 7.09 -7.79 -14.32
CA ASN A 11 6.50 -8.26 -15.58
C ASN A 11 5.92 -9.68 -15.50
N GLU A 12 5.38 -10.03 -14.34
CA GLU A 12 4.77 -11.34 -14.07
C GLU A 12 3.25 -11.19 -13.99
N PRO A 13 2.52 -11.32 -15.12
CA PRO A 13 1.10 -11.01 -15.19
C PRO A 13 0.23 -11.95 -14.35
N ASN A 14 0.71 -13.15 -14.02
CA ASN A 14 -0.07 -14.21 -13.38
C ASN A 14 0.25 -14.42 -11.89
N ILE A 15 0.75 -13.40 -11.20
CA ILE A 15 1.00 -13.48 -9.75
C ILE A 15 -0.33 -13.51 -9.00
N GLN A 16 -0.89 -14.70 -8.83
CA GLN A 16 -2.16 -14.90 -8.13
C GLN A 16 -1.97 -15.27 -6.66
N LYS A 17 -0.73 -15.53 -6.20
CA LYS A 17 -0.47 -15.97 -4.83
C LYS A 17 0.97 -15.73 -4.41
N PHE A 18 1.21 -14.79 -3.50
CA PHE A 18 2.48 -14.71 -2.77
C PHE A 18 2.27 -15.17 -1.33
N GLY A 19 2.99 -16.22 -0.94
CA GLY A 19 3.19 -16.61 0.45
C GLY A 19 4.70 -16.66 0.69
N PHE A 20 5.20 -15.95 1.69
CA PHE A 20 6.62 -15.88 1.99
C PHE A 20 7.10 -17.23 2.52
N VAL A 21 7.87 -17.96 1.71
CA VAL A 21 8.57 -19.18 2.14
C VAL A 21 9.79 -18.74 2.96
N ASP A 22 10.07 -19.43 4.08
CA ASP A 22 11.10 -19.09 5.08
C ASP A 22 12.51 -18.88 4.54
N THR A 23 12.80 -19.27 3.31
CA THR A 23 14.14 -19.23 2.71
C THR A 23 14.53 -17.86 2.16
N GLN A 24 13.58 -16.96 1.90
CA GLN A 24 13.88 -15.69 1.22
C GLN A 24 13.65 -14.43 2.08
N LYS A 25 12.99 -14.53 3.24
CA LYS A 25 12.75 -13.48 4.28
C LYS A 25 13.15 -12.05 3.91
N PRO A 26 12.54 -11.42 2.89
CA PRO A 26 12.96 -10.09 2.50
C PRO A 26 12.49 -9.08 3.55
N GLU A 27 13.30 -8.06 3.83
CA GLU A 27 12.84 -6.89 4.57
C GLU A 27 11.91 -6.04 3.68
N GLU A 28 12.23 -6.00 2.38
CA GLU A 28 11.54 -5.19 1.39
C GLU A 28 11.10 -6.01 0.16
N LEU A 29 9.86 -5.83 -0.26
CA LEU A 29 9.28 -6.46 -1.43
C LEU A 29 8.93 -5.42 -2.50
N TYR A 30 9.37 -5.66 -3.72
CA TYR A 30 9.13 -4.82 -4.88
C TYR A 30 8.42 -5.63 -5.97
N ILE A 31 7.24 -5.18 -6.38
CA ILE A 31 6.44 -5.80 -7.43
C ILE A 31 6.06 -4.73 -8.45
N SER A 32 6.28 -5.01 -9.73
CA SER A 32 5.77 -4.14 -10.79
C SER A 32 5.39 -4.86 -12.09
N GLY A 33 4.53 -4.23 -12.89
CA GLY A 33 4.16 -4.76 -14.22
C GLY A 33 3.33 -6.04 -14.16
N CYS A 34 2.45 -6.17 -13.17
CA CYS A 34 1.60 -7.34 -12.99
C CYS A 34 0.12 -7.05 -13.31
N SER A 35 -0.75 -8.06 -13.34
CA SER A 35 -2.19 -7.84 -13.68
C SER A 35 -3.15 -8.01 -12.52
N ASN A 36 -2.72 -8.59 -11.40
CA ASN A 36 -3.46 -8.73 -10.14
C ASN A 36 -2.48 -9.19 -9.05
N ILE A 37 -2.75 -8.84 -7.78
CA ILE A 37 -2.01 -9.35 -6.61
C ILE A 37 -3.01 -9.76 -5.55
N ILE A 38 -2.78 -10.93 -4.98
CA ILE A 38 -3.44 -11.38 -3.74
C ILE A 38 -2.37 -11.39 -2.65
N PHE A 39 -2.57 -10.57 -1.63
CA PHE A 39 -1.73 -10.59 -0.43
C PHE A 39 -2.08 -11.84 0.39
N LYS A 40 -1.08 -12.59 0.82
CA LYS A 40 -1.27 -13.64 1.83
C LYS A 40 -0.19 -13.54 2.88
N ASN A 41 -0.58 -13.81 4.10
CA ASN A 41 0.36 -13.97 5.18
C ASN A 41 1.26 -15.19 4.95
N GLY A 42 2.46 -15.14 5.51
CA GLY A 42 3.44 -16.22 5.47
C GLY A 42 4.24 -16.24 6.76
N ALA A 43 5.18 -17.19 6.88
CA ALA A 43 6.02 -17.31 8.08
C ALA A 43 6.88 -16.05 8.35
N HIS A 44 7.10 -15.26 7.32
CA HIS A 44 7.78 -13.96 7.39
C HIS A 44 6.98 -12.91 6.62
N VAL A 45 6.81 -11.71 7.17
CA VAL A 45 6.14 -10.59 6.50
C VAL A 45 7.16 -9.45 6.35
N PRO A 46 7.41 -8.95 5.12
CA PRO A 46 8.28 -7.80 4.92
C PRO A 46 7.68 -6.56 5.57
N THR A 47 8.53 -5.71 6.13
CA THR A 47 8.08 -4.44 6.74
C THR A 47 7.79 -3.38 5.68
N LYS A 48 8.32 -3.55 4.46
CA LYS A 48 8.11 -2.64 3.34
C LYS A 48 7.65 -3.38 2.10
N ILE A 49 6.54 -2.92 1.53
CA ILE A 49 5.96 -3.44 0.30
C ILE A 49 5.76 -2.31 -0.70
N ILE A 50 6.24 -2.51 -1.91
CA ILE A 50 6.11 -1.61 -3.04
C ILE A 50 5.47 -2.39 -4.19
N VAL A 51 4.27 -1.99 -4.59
CA VAL A 51 3.53 -2.55 -5.72
C VAL A 51 3.14 -1.40 -6.66
N THR A 52 3.65 -1.42 -7.88
CA THR A 52 3.37 -0.33 -8.84
C THR A 52 3.06 -0.87 -10.23
N ARG A 53 2.21 -0.18 -10.99
CA ARG A 53 1.86 -0.58 -12.38
C ARG A 53 1.31 -2.01 -12.45
N CYS A 54 0.43 -2.35 -11.51
CA CYS A 54 -0.20 -3.67 -11.44
C CYS A 54 -1.71 -3.66 -11.76
N ASN A 55 -2.23 -2.51 -12.22
CA ASN A 55 -3.64 -2.29 -12.56
C ASN A 55 -4.61 -2.69 -11.43
N MET A 56 -4.16 -2.64 -10.17
CA MET A 56 -4.99 -3.00 -9.03
C MET A 56 -6.14 -2.01 -8.89
N GLN A 57 -7.36 -2.51 -8.73
CA GLN A 57 -8.56 -1.70 -8.51
C GLN A 57 -9.00 -1.65 -7.05
N GLN A 58 -8.64 -2.67 -6.29
CA GLN A 58 -8.96 -2.81 -4.88
C GLN A 58 -7.78 -3.47 -4.16
N ILE A 59 -7.73 -3.28 -2.85
CA ILE A 59 -6.78 -3.95 -1.97
C ILE A 59 -7.58 -5.04 -1.25
N THR A 60 -7.17 -6.30 -1.45
CA THR A 60 -7.80 -7.46 -0.83
C THR A 60 -6.78 -8.34 -0.12
N ASP A 61 -7.22 -8.98 0.96
CA ASP A 61 -6.44 -9.93 1.77
C ASP A 61 -5.17 -9.33 2.42
N ILE A 62 -5.08 -8.00 2.58
CA ILE A 62 -3.88 -7.36 3.15
C ILE A 62 -3.89 -7.34 4.69
N GLN A 63 -5.06 -7.54 5.30
CA GLN A 63 -5.29 -7.37 6.75
C GLN A 63 -4.36 -8.18 7.66
N GLU A 64 -3.86 -9.33 7.20
CA GLU A 64 -2.96 -10.17 7.99
C GLU A 64 -1.51 -9.67 7.99
N LEU A 65 -1.16 -8.73 7.11
CA LEU A 65 0.19 -8.18 6.98
C LEU A 65 0.46 -7.05 7.99
N THR A 66 0.09 -7.28 9.25
CA THR A 66 0.11 -6.29 10.34
C THR A 66 1.50 -5.75 10.68
N GLN A 67 2.57 -6.39 10.19
CA GLN A 67 3.96 -5.96 10.41
C GLN A 67 4.44 -4.91 9.41
N ILE A 68 3.67 -4.59 8.37
CA ILE A 68 4.05 -3.59 7.39
C ILE A 68 4.05 -2.20 8.04
N THR A 69 5.15 -1.48 7.87
CA THR A 69 5.28 -0.08 8.26
C THR A 69 5.30 0.85 7.03
N ASN A 70 5.69 0.33 5.87
CA ASN A 70 5.86 1.11 4.64
C ASN A 70 5.13 0.44 3.47
N LEU A 71 4.10 1.12 2.95
CA LEU A 71 3.31 0.62 1.83
C LEU A 71 3.29 1.65 0.69
N ASN A 72 3.69 1.22 -0.50
CA ASN A 72 3.63 2.03 -1.71
C ASN A 72 2.83 1.29 -2.78
N LEU A 73 1.68 1.87 -3.13
CA LEU A 73 0.74 1.34 -4.13
C LEU A 73 0.54 2.33 -5.29
N ARG A 74 1.51 3.21 -5.53
CA ARG A 74 1.39 4.25 -6.56
C ARG A 74 1.29 3.67 -7.97
N PHE A 75 0.67 4.43 -8.88
CA PHE A 75 0.47 4.03 -10.27
C PHE A 75 -0.32 2.71 -10.41
N ASN A 76 -1.46 2.63 -9.72
CA ASN A 76 -2.47 1.59 -9.93
C ASN A 76 -3.81 2.28 -10.26
N GLN A 77 -4.92 1.55 -10.16
CA GLN A 77 -6.28 2.06 -10.41
C GLN A 77 -7.15 1.90 -9.15
N ILE A 78 -6.53 1.98 -7.97
CA ILE A 78 -7.19 1.62 -6.72
C ILE A 78 -8.26 2.65 -6.39
N TRP A 79 -9.50 2.20 -6.26
CA TRP A 79 -10.62 3.05 -5.84
C TRP A 79 -11.07 2.74 -4.40
N ASP A 80 -10.90 1.50 -3.94
CA ASP A 80 -11.19 1.07 -2.57
C ASP A 80 -9.90 0.84 -1.76
N ILE A 81 -9.85 1.44 -0.58
CA ILE A 81 -8.76 1.25 0.38
C ILE A 81 -9.28 0.81 1.76
N GLY A 82 -10.51 0.30 1.85
CA GLY A 82 -11.17 -0.10 3.10
C GLY A 82 -10.29 -1.00 3.99
N GLU A 83 -9.66 -2.02 3.40
CA GLU A 83 -8.82 -2.96 4.13
C GLU A 83 -7.53 -2.35 4.72
N LEU A 84 -7.11 -1.16 4.26
CA LEU A 84 -5.96 -0.48 4.88
C LEU A 84 -6.23 -0.13 6.35
N ALA A 85 -7.48 -0.10 6.79
CA ALA A 85 -7.84 0.23 8.16
C ALA A 85 -7.18 -0.71 9.20
N GLU A 86 -6.88 -1.95 8.82
CA GLU A 86 -6.29 -2.97 9.70
C GLU A 86 -4.76 -2.83 9.84
N LEU A 87 -4.11 -2.07 8.95
CA LEU A 87 -2.65 -1.91 8.94
C LEU A 87 -2.18 -0.83 9.91
N VAL A 88 -2.56 -0.96 11.18
CA VAL A 88 -2.37 0.05 12.25
C VAL A 88 -0.91 0.41 12.53
N ASN A 89 0.05 -0.37 12.03
CA ASN A 89 1.47 -0.14 12.14
C ASN A 89 2.07 0.71 10.99
N LEU A 90 1.29 1.07 9.97
CA LEU A 90 1.76 1.92 8.87
C LEU A 90 2.25 3.28 9.37
N THR A 91 3.48 3.61 8.98
CA THR A 91 4.11 4.92 9.17
C THR A 91 4.21 5.69 7.86
N HIS A 92 4.34 4.97 6.72
CA HIS A 92 4.45 5.54 5.39
C HIS A 92 3.46 4.89 4.42
N LEU A 93 2.63 5.70 3.77
CA LEU A 93 1.66 5.27 2.76
C LEU A 93 1.74 6.14 1.51
N ASN A 94 2.04 5.54 0.36
CA ASN A 94 1.97 6.20 -0.93
C ASN A 94 0.88 5.56 -1.80
N LEU A 95 -0.13 6.36 -2.16
CA LEU A 95 -1.25 5.99 -3.03
C LEU A 95 -1.39 6.95 -4.21
N GLU A 96 -0.32 7.68 -4.57
CA GLU A 96 -0.34 8.60 -5.72
C GLU A 96 -0.76 7.90 -7.01
N ASN A 97 -1.46 8.61 -7.89
CA ASN A 97 -1.95 8.06 -9.16
C ASN A 97 -2.76 6.77 -8.95
N ASN A 98 -3.87 6.92 -8.22
CA ASN A 98 -4.94 5.93 -8.04
C ASN A 98 -6.30 6.64 -8.17
N GLU A 99 -7.40 5.89 -8.12
CA GLU A 99 -8.78 6.38 -8.32
C GLU A 99 -9.58 6.47 -7.01
N ILE A 100 -8.88 6.70 -5.90
CA ILE A 100 -9.45 6.68 -4.54
C ILE A 100 -10.46 7.80 -4.36
N TYR A 101 -11.71 7.42 -4.09
CA TYR A 101 -12.81 8.36 -3.86
C TYR A 101 -13.28 8.39 -2.41
N ARG A 102 -12.71 7.61 -1.48
CA ARG A 102 -12.99 7.67 -0.03
C ARG A 102 -11.72 7.31 0.74
N ILE A 103 -11.51 7.95 1.89
CA ILE A 103 -10.31 7.73 2.73
C ILE A 103 -10.60 7.46 4.21
N ASN A 104 -11.83 7.04 4.54
CA ASN A 104 -12.20 6.77 5.93
C ASN A 104 -11.31 5.68 6.57
N ALA A 105 -10.79 4.75 5.76
CA ALA A 105 -9.82 3.73 6.21
C ALA A 105 -8.55 4.33 6.84
N LEU A 106 -8.17 5.56 6.46
CA LEU A 106 -6.97 6.21 6.99
C LEU A 106 -7.17 6.75 8.43
N GLU A 107 -8.39 6.72 8.98
CA GLU A 107 -8.64 7.20 10.34
C GLU A 107 -8.03 6.31 11.41
N SER A 108 -7.99 5.00 11.19
CA SER A 108 -7.43 4.02 12.12
C SER A 108 -5.90 4.01 12.12
N LEU A 109 -5.26 4.55 11.08
CA LEU A 109 -3.80 4.61 10.90
C LEU A 109 -3.15 5.68 11.81
N LYS A 110 -3.19 5.44 13.13
CA LYS A 110 -2.73 6.40 14.14
C LYS A 110 -1.22 6.63 14.10
N LYS A 111 -0.43 5.69 13.58
CA LYS A 111 1.03 5.79 13.43
C LYS A 111 1.47 6.42 12.10
N LEU A 112 0.54 6.74 11.22
CA LEU A 112 0.87 7.31 9.91
C LEU A 112 1.52 8.69 10.06
N GLN A 113 2.71 8.82 9.47
CA GLN A 113 3.57 10.00 9.49
C GLN A 113 3.75 10.60 8.08
N VAL A 114 3.69 9.77 7.04
CA VAL A 114 3.82 10.20 5.65
C VAL A 114 2.66 9.63 4.83
N LEU A 115 1.93 10.51 4.14
CA LEU A 115 0.80 10.16 3.29
C LEU A 115 0.86 10.91 1.97
N ASN A 116 0.96 10.18 0.86
CA ASN A 116 0.85 10.75 -0.47
C ASN A 116 -0.44 10.26 -1.15
N LEU A 117 -1.36 11.18 -1.45
CA LEU A 117 -2.66 10.92 -2.10
C LEU A 117 -2.82 11.67 -3.42
N LYS A 118 -1.74 12.23 -3.98
CA LYS A 118 -1.84 13.10 -5.15
C LYS A 118 -2.35 12.30 -6.35
N ASN A 119 -3.57 12.63 -6.79
CA ASN A 119 -4.11 12.15 -8.04
C ASN A 119 -3.89 13.23 -9.11
N TYR A 120 -3.21 12.87 -10.20
CA TYR A 120 -2.96 13.79 -11.31
C TYR A 120 -4.09 13.80 -12.35
N GLN A 121 -5.07 12.89 -12.26
CA GLN A 121 -6.15 12.74 -13.26
C GLN A 121 -7.52 13.27 -12.83
N ASN A 122 -7.82 13.39 -11.53
CA ASN A 122 -9.14 13.83 -11.05
C ASN A 122 -9.06 15.12 -10.25
N SER A 123 -9.09 16.26 -10.95
CA SER A 123 -9.11 17.61 -10.35
C SER A 123 -10.47 18.06 -9.80
N GLU A 124 -11.53 17.26 -9.90
CA GLU A 124 -12.91 17.79 -9.75
C GLU A 124 -13.71 17.33 -8.52
N ASN A 125 -13.22 16.42 -7.67
CA ASN A 125 -14.03 15.91 -6.54
C ASN A 125 -13.91 16.75 -5.24
N ILE A 126 -14.28 18.03 -5.33
CA ILE A 126 -14.01 19.11 -4.34
C ILE A 126 -14.61 18.85 -2.95
N HIS A 127 -15.69 18.06 -2.82
CA HIS A 127 -16.39 17.92 -1.55
C HIS A 127 -15.63 17.11 -0.49
N GLN A 128 -14.76 16.19 -0.92
CA GLN A 128 -13.97 15.41 0.05
C GLN A 128 -12.65 16.08 0.41
N TRP A 129 -12.14 16.99 -0.43
CA TRP A 129 -10.85 17.64 -0.25
C TRP A 129 -10.66 18.34 1.09
N LYS A 130 -11.73 18.88 1.70
CA LYS A 130 -11.65 19.47 3.04
C LYS A 130 -11.26 18.43 4.11
N TYR A 131 -11.83 17.24 4.02
CA TYR A 131 -11.53 16.14 4.92
C TYR A 131 -10.11 15.60 4.66
N TYR A 132 -9.75 15.37 3.40
CA TYR A 132 -8.41 14.97 2.98
C TYR A 132 -7.35 15.95 3.51
N ARG A 133 -7.56 17.25 3.30
CA ARG A 133 -6.64 18.29 3.75
C ARG A 133 -6.46 18.30 5.27
N LYS A 134 -7.56 18.14 6.03
CA LYS A 134 -7.48 18.05 7.50
C LYS A 134 -6.66 16.85 7.95
N LEU A 135 -6.88 15.69 7.31
CA LEU A 135 -6.14 14.47 7.61
C LEU A 135 -4.65 14.60 7.26
N ILE A 136 -4.33 15.09 6.05
CA ILE A 136 -2.96 15.35 5.59
C ILE A 136 -2.25 16.27 6.59
N PHE A 137 -2.88 17.38 6.96
CA PHE A 137 -2.31 18.32 7.92
C PHE A 137 -2.08 17.70 9.32
N ARG A 138 -2.97 16.80 9.76
CA ARG A 138 -2.80 16.05 11.02
C ARG A 138 -1.57 15.13 10.96
N ILE A 139 -1.29 14.56 9.80
CA ILE A 139 -0.16 13.64 9.58
C ILE A 139 1.15 14.44 9.52
N GLU A 140 1.19 15.54 8.77
CA GLU A 140 2.36 16.42 8.64
C GLU A 140 2.85 16.98 9.99
N ARG A 141 1.94 17.25 10.93
CA ARG A 141 2.28 17.74 12.29
C ARG A 141 2.89 16.68 13.22
N ARG A 142 2.98 15.42 12.81
CA ARG A 142 3.57 14.32 13.61
C ARG A 142 5.06 14.10 13.31
N GLN A 143 5.64 14.89 12.41
CA GLN A 143 7.06 14.89 12.06
C GLN A 143 7.81 15.95 12.88
#